data_AF-A0AAN0JNJ0-F1
#
_entry.id   AF-A0AAN0JNJ0-F1
#
_cell.length_a   1.000
_cell.length_b   1.000
_cell.length_c   1.000
_cell.angle_alpha   90.00
_cell.angle_beta   90.00
_cell.angle_gamma   90.00
#
_symmetry.space_group_name_H-M   'P 1'
#
loop_
_entity.id
_entity.type
_entity.pdbx_description
1 polymer ?
#
loop_
_entity_poly.entity_id
_entity_poly.type
_entity_poly.pdbx_seq_one_letter_code
_entity_poly.pdbx_strand_id
1 'polypeptide(L)'
;MQAKIGLTLTPDKDIVLTISPGDKGKKGNGVVYTRWGKTTCREGVELVYAGYAGGSGHDEHGGGANIVCMPTTGVGHLSTQNPGHHTFMYGSEYQSHNKIWSNHDWNVPCAVCYVPDKSTKLQLPGRITCPDSWTQEYRGYLMAENRGHRRNQVFECIDEAGEKIPGSNRDTNGALLYFVMPKCDRGIPCDPKCYNANIAITCSICTR
;
A
#
# COMPACT_ATOMS: atom_id res chain seq x y z
N MET A 1 -10.07 15.09 -31.00
CA MET A 1 -8.61 15.30 -30.93
C MET A 1 -8.36 16.72 -31.40
N GLN A 2 -7.88 17.63 -30.56
CA GLN A 2 -7.61 19.01 -30.98
C GLN A 2 -6.11 19.14 -31.28
N ALA A 3 -5.76 19.72 -32.42
CA ALA A 3 -4.38 20.06 -32.78
C ALA A 3 -4.11 21.52 -32.39
N LYS A 4 -2.87 21.85 -32.00
CA LYS A 4 -2.44 23.25 -31.82
C LYS A 4 -1.85 23.72 -33.15
N ILE A 5 -2.34 24.84 -33.66
CA ILE A 5 -1.81 25.49 -34.86
C ILE A 5 -1.00 26.71 -34.41
N GLY A 6 0.31 26.65 -34.63
CA GLY A 6 1.22 27.79 -34.48
C GLY A 6 1.41 28.48 -35.83
N LEU A 7 1.32 29.81 -35.84
CA LEU A 7 1.63 30.66 -36.99
C LEU A 7 2.86 31.48 -36.65
N THR A 8 3.88 31.42 -37.51
CA THR A 8 5.09 32.24 -37.35
C THR A 8 5.44 32.88 -38.68
N LEU A 9 5.70 34.19 -38.65
CA LEU A 9 6.25 34.96 -39.76
C LEU A 9 7.77 34.91 -39.67
N THR A 10 8.43 34.44 -40.73
CA THR A 10 9.89 34.46 -40.81
C THR A 10 10.40 35.87 -41.13
N PRO A 11 11.69 36.16 -40.91
CA PRO A 11 12.32 37.41 -41.34
C PRO A 11 12.16 37.67 -42.84
N ASP A 12 12.05 36.61 -43.65
CA ASP A 12 11.89 36.66 -45.10
C ASP A 12 10.41 36.82 -45.54
N LYS A 13 9.50 37.06 -44.57
CA LYS A 13 8.05 37.19 -44.76
C LYS A 13 7.32 35.90 -45.18
N ASP A 14 7.94 34.75 -44.96
CA ASP A 14 7.25 33.47 -45.14
C ASP A 14 6.34 33.17 -43.95
N ILE A 15 5.23 32.49 -44.24
CA ILE A 15 4.31 31.99 -43.22
C ILE A 15 4.65 30.52 -42.96
N VAL A 16 5.13 30.23 -41.75
CA VAL A 16 5.35 28.86 -41.28
C VAL A 16 4.14 28.43 -40.44
N LEU A 17 3.53 27.33 -40.87
CA LEU A 17 2.46 26.65 -40.14
C LEU A 17 3.04 25.46 -39.39
N THR A 18 3.01 25.53 -38.06
CA THR A 18 3.42 24.41 -37.20
C THR A 18 2.19 23.72 -36.66
N ILE A 19 1.99 22.47 -37.05
CA ILE A 19 0.94 21.60 -36.50
C ILE A 19 1.60 20.72 -35.44
N SER A 20 1.40 21.10 -34.18
CA SER A 20 1.81 20.25 -33.07
C SER A 20 0.62 19.41 -32.61
N PRO A 21 0.84 18.17 -32.14
CA PRO A 21 -0.16 17.47 -31.36
C PRO A 21 -0.64 18.44 -30.29
N GLY A 22 -1.96 18.68 -30.21
CA GLY A 22 -2.46 19.50 -29.11
C GLY A 22 -2.04 18.81 -27.81
N ASP A 23 -1.50 19.57 -26.86
CA ASP A 23 -1.39 19.08 -25.50
C ASP A 23 -2.78 18.58 -25.13
N LYS A 24 -2.94 17.25 -25.10
CA LYS A 24 -3.79 16.66 -24.09
C LYS A 24 -3.12 17.18 -22.84
N GLY A 25 -3.57 18.31 -22.30
CA GLY A 25 -3.08 18.81 -21.02
C GLY A 25 -3.01 17.58 -20.16
N LYS A 26 -1.80 17.15 -19.78
CA LYS A 26 -1.60 15.90 -19.06
C LYS A 26 -2.47 16.07 -17.83
N LYS A 27 -3.68 15.51 -17.87
CA LYS A 27 -4.59 15.56 -16.75
C LYS A 27 -3.77 14.86 -15.69
N GLY A 28 -3.39 15.57 -14.64
CA GLY A 28 -2.57 15.08 -13.53
C GLY A 28 -3.33 14.00 -12.77
N ASN A 29 -3.64 12.91 -13.46
CA ASN A 29 -4.37 11.76 -13.00
C ASN A 29 -3.30 10.70 -12.83
N GLY A 30 -2.73 10.66 -11.64
CA GLY A 30 -2.01 9.49 -11.17
C GLY A 30 -2.55 9.14 -9.79
N VAL A 31 -2.39 7.87 -9.43
CA VAL A 31 -2.82 7.39 -8.13
C VAL A 31 -1.64 6.78 -7.38
N VAL A 32 -1.61 7.00 -6.08
CA VAL A 32 -0.60 6.43 -5.19
C VAL A 32 -1.23 5.31 -4.37
N TYR A 33 -0.55 4.17 -4.32
CA TYR A 33 -0.87 3.08 -3.41
C TYR A 33 0.39 2.62 -2.66
N THR A 34 0.18 2.02 -1.49
CA THR A 34 1.26 1.36 -0.75
C THR A 34 1.18 -0.14 -1.01
N ARG A 35 2.30 -0.73 -1.37
CA ARG A 35 2.50 -2.17 -1.45
C ARG A 35 3.13 -2.65 -0.15
N TRP A 36 2.32 -3.22 0.72
CA TRP A 36 2.78 -3.72 2.01
C TRP A 36 3.41 -5.10 1.86
N GLY A 37 4.53 -5.33 2.55
CA GLY A 37 5.30 -6.56 2.44
C GLY A 37 6.24 -6.62 1.25
N LYS A 38 6.52 -5.50 0.58
CA LYS A 38 7.46 -5.42 -0.55
C LYS A 38 8.24 -4.12 -0.53
N THR A 39 9.46 -4.15 -1.01
CA THR A 39 10.32 -2.96 -1.22
C THR A 39 10.25 -2.42 -2.65
N THR A 40 9.49 -3.07 -3.54
CA THR A 40 9.40 -2.76 -4.97
C THR A 40 7.95 -2.68 -5.46
N CYS A 41 7.70 -1.83 -6.45
CA CYS A 41 6.42 -1.78 -7.17
C CYS A 41 6.32 -2.88 -8.22
N ARG A 42 5.13 -3.03 -8.83
CA ARG A 42 4.97 -3.91 -10.01
C ARG A 42 5.78 -3.33 -11.18
N GLU A 43 6.21 -4.19 -12.10
CA GLU A 43 6.88 -3.76 -13.32
C GLU A 43 6.04 -2.71 -14.07
N GLY A 44 6.69 -1.63 -14.52
CA GLY A 44 6.05 -0.51 -15.21
C GLY A 44 5.36 0.51 -14.28
N VAL A 45 5.39 0.31 -12.96
CA VAL A 45 4.89 1.26 -11.96
C VAL A 45 6.08 1.98 -11.31
N GLU A 46 5.95 3.29 -11.10
CA GLU A 46 7.00 4.10 -10.50
C GLU A 46 7.09 3.84 -8.99
N LEU A 47 8.30 3.53 -8.52
CA LEU A 47 8.62 3.52 -7.09
C LEU A 47 8.89 4.96 -6.63
N VAL A 48 8.04 5.48 -5.76
CA VAL A 48 8.25 6.79 -5.12
C VAL A 48 9.30 6.65 -4.03
N TYR A 49 9.12 5.70 -3.11
CA TYR A 49 10.12 5.31 -2.12
C TYR A 49 9.81 3.93 -1.51
N ALA A 50 10.84 3.31 -0.95
CA ALA A 50 10.74 2.11 -0.12
C ALA A 50 10.93 2.45 1.36
N GLY A 51 10.41 1.60 2.23
CA GLY A 51 10.33 1.87 3.65
C GLY A 51 10.10 0.67 4.54
N TYR A 52 9.96 0.97 5.82
CA TYR A 52 9.50 0.05 6.86
C TYR A 52 8.04 0.35 7.16
N ALA A 53 7.18 -0.67 7.20
CA ALA A 53 5.85 -0.48 7.74
C ALA A 53 5.97 -0.18 9.24
N GLY A 54 5.24 0.81 9.71
CA GLY A 54 5.22 1.16 11.13
C GLY A 54 3.86 1.63 11.61
N GLY A 55 3.59 1.42 12.90
CA GLY A 55 2.35 1.85 13.56
C GLY A 55 2.50 1.87 15.08
N SER A 56 1.40 1.97 15.81
CA SER A 56 1.42 1.92 17.28
C SER A 56 1.69 0.52 17.84
N GLY A 57 2.19 0.46 19.07
CA GLY A 57 2.52 -0.80 19.75
C GLY A 57 1.26 -1.62 20.04
N HIS A 58 1.39 -2.94 20.10
CA HIS A 58 0.24 -3.84 20.30
C HIS A 58 -0.45 -3.68 21.67
N ASP A 59 0.29 -3.24 22.69
CA ASP A 59 -0.16 -3.05 24.06
C ASP A 59 -0.53 -1.60 24.40
N GLU A 60 -0.30 -0.66 23.47
CA GLU A 60 -0.64 0.74 23.64
C GLU A 60 -2.16 0.97 23.59
N HIS A 61 -2.64 1.88 24.45
CA HIS A 61 -4.06 2.24 24.54
C HIS A 61 -4.49 3.33 23.56
N GLY A 62 -3.55 3.97 22.85
CA GLY A 62 -3.80 5.10 21.97
C GLY A 62 -2.69 5.24 20.93
N GLY A 63 -2.69 6.35 20.19
CA GLY A 63 -1.77 6.58 19.09
C GLY A 63 -2.45 6.46 17.72
N GLY A 64 -1.69 6.02 16.71
CA GLY A 64 -2.17 5.87 15.35
C GLY A 64 -2.93 4.55 15.13
N ALA A 65 -4.14 4.63 14.59
CA ALA A 65 -4.95 3.44 14.26
C ALA A 65 -4.51 2.74 12.96
N ASN A 66 -3.57 3.32 12.20
CA ASN A 66 -3.09 2.76 10.94
C ASN A 66 -1.61 2.39 10.99
N ILE A 67 -1.18 1.68 9.95
CA ILE A 67 0.23 1.57 9.60
C ILE A 67 0.56 2.60 8.52
N VAL A 68 1.80 3.07 8.53
CA VAL A 68 2.37 4.03 7.57
C VAL A 68 3.67 3.46 7.00
N CYS A 69 4.02 3.89 5.79
CA CYS A 69 5.29 3.50 5.18
C CYS A 69 6.38 4.51 5.55
N MET A 70 7.29 4.13 6.42
CA MET A 70 8.36 4.99 6.91
C MET A 70 9.56 4.89 5.97
N PRO A 71 10.01 5.97 5.31
CA PRO A 71 11.08 5.90 4.32
C PRO A 71 12.41 5.47 4.95
N THR A 72 13.20 4.66 4.23
CA THR A 72 14.53 4.23 4.71
C THR A 72 15.62 5.29 4.56
N THR A 73 15.36 6.33 3.76
CA THR A 73 16.32 7.39 3.42
C THR A 73 15.65 8.76 3.44
N GLY A 74 16.42 9.83 3.67
CA GLY A 74 15.89 11.20 3.62
C GLY A 74 15.03 11.59 4.82
N VAL A 75 15.16 10.89 5.95
CA VAL A 75 14.54 11.30 7.22
C VAL A 75 15.19 12.60 7.69
N GLY A 76 14.38 13.58 8.04
CA GLY A 76 14.82 14.91 8.48
C GLY A 76 14.15 15.35 9.78
N HIS A 77 14.66 16.44 10.35
CA HIS A 77 14.17 17.04 11.59
C HIS A 77 13.98 18.55 11.42
N LEU A 78 12.83 19.09 11.83
CA LEU A 78 12.59 20.54 11.86
C LEU A 78 13.07 21.19 13.16
N SER A 79 13.21 20.40 14.22
CA SER A 79 13.67 20.83 15.55
C SER A 79 14.42 19.68 16.21
N THR A 80 15.40 20.01 17.04
CA THR A 80 16.15 19.06 17.88
C THR A 80 15.64 19.02 19.31
N GLN A 81 14.54 19.71 19.62
CA GLN A 81 13.95 19.77 20.96
C GLN A 81 13.09 18.53 21.24
N ASN A 82 13.12 18.05 22.49
CA ASN A 82 12.23 16.97 22.94
C ASN A 82 10.82 17.55 23.21
N PRO A 83 9.75 17.01 22.60
CA PRO A 83 8.39 17.51 22.79
C PRO A 83 7.80 17.23 24.19
N GLY A 84 8.44 16.40 25.02
CA GLY A 84 7.97 16.00 26.35
C GLY A 84 6.85 14.95 26.29
N HIS A 85 5.68 15.33 25.76
CA HIS A 85 4.56 14.42 25.52
C HIS A 85 4.60 13.85 24.10
N HIS A 86 4.42 12.54 23.96
CA HIS A 86 4.60 11.84 22.69
C HIS A 86 3.76 10.55 22.58
N THR A 87 3.70 10.02 21.36
CA THR A 87 3.29 8.65 21.04
C THR A 87 4.45 7.99 20.31
N PHE A 88 4.52 6.66 20.31
CA PHE A 88 5.59 5.93 19.66
C PHE A 88 5.19 5.42 18.27
N MET A 89 6.20 5.26 17.43
CA MET A 89 6.11 4.58 16.14
C MET A 89 6.96 3.31 16.24
N TYR A 90 6.33 2.16 16.10
CA TYR A 90 6.96 0.85 16.13
C TYR A 90 7.06 0.30 14.71
N GLY A 91 8.06 -0.53 14.45
CA GLY A 91 8.08 -1.35 13.25
C GLY A 91 6.93 -2.36 13.25
N SER A 92 6.35 -2.61 12.09
CA SER A 92 5.34 -3.66 11.94
C SER A 92 5.97 -5.02 11.78
N GLU A 93 5.32 -6.05 12.32
CA GLU A 93 5.85 -7.41 12.40
C GLU A 93 4.81 -8.44 11.98
N TYR A 94 5.23 -9.45 11.22
CA TYR A 94 4.37 -10.55 10.83
C TYR A 94 4.13 -11.50 12.01
N GLN A 95 2.86 -11.69 12.35
CA GLN A 95 2.42 -12.65 13.34
C GLN A 95 1.72 -13.82 12.66
N SER A 96 2.54 -14.63 12.00
CA SER A 96 2.16 -15.67 11.04
C SER A 96 2.60 -17.07 11.50
N HIS A 97 2.22 -17.48 12.72
CA HIS A 97 2.47 -18.85 13.19
C HIS A 97 1.58 -19.87 12.46
N ASN A 98 1.82 -20.08 11.16
CA ASN A 98 1.02 -20.92 10.27
C ASN A 98 1.85 -21.43 9.08
N LYS A 99 1.19 -22.16 8.17
CA LYS A 99 1.81 -22.75 6.97
C LYS A 99 1.67 -21.88 5.72
N ILE A 100 1.17 -20.65 5.84
CA ILE A 100 1.01 -19.73 4.71
C ILE A 100 2.37 -19.11 4.39
N TRP A 101 3.04 -18.57 5.42
CA TRP A 101 4.34 -17.92 5.29
C TRP A 101 5.30 -18.40 6.36
N SER A 102 6.58 -18.46 6.00
CA SER A 102 7.67 -18.62 6.96
C SER A 102 8.28 -17.26 7.28
N ASN A 103 7.48 -16.31 7.78
CA ASN A 103 7.92 -14.94 8.08
C ASN A 103 7.54 -14.44 9.47
N HIS A 104 7.08 -15.32 10.36
CA HIS A 104 6.78 -14.99 11.76
C HIS A 104 7.98 -14.29 12.43
N ASP A 105 7.69 -13.21 13.16
CA ASP A 105 8.66 -12.37 13.88
C ASP A 105 9.68 -11.68 12.96
N TRP A 106 9.33 -11.48 11.69
CA TRP A 106 10.07 -10.60 10.80
C TRP A 106 9.32 -9.29 10.60
N ASN A 107 10.08 -8.21 10.47
CA ASN A 107 9.50 -6.91 10.20
C ASN A 107 9.07 -6.77 8.73
N VAL A 108 8.00 -5.99 8.54
CA VAL A 108 7.29 -5.81 7.28
C VAL A 108 7.84 -4.62 6.51
N PRO A 109 8.41 -4.79 5.30
CA PRO A 109 8.77 -3.68 4.44
C PRO A 109 7.56 -3.09 3.71
N CYS A 110 7.73 -1.94 3.10
CA CYS A 110 6.70 -1.32 2.26
C CYS A 110 7.31 -0.55 1.08
N ALA A 111 6.51 -0.36 0.04
CA ALA A 111 6.85 0.46 -1.11
C ALA A 111 5.66 1.37 -1.45
N VAL A 112 5.93 2.65 -1.62
CA VAL A 112 4.94 3.61 -2.11
C VAL A 112 5.10 3.75 -3.62
N CYS A 113 4.01 3.47 -4.32
CA CYS A 113 3.99 3.30 -5.77
C CYS A 113 3.08 4.34 -6.42
N TYR A 114 3.56 4.97 -7.48
CA TYR A 114 2.80 5.92 -8.29
C TYR A 114 2.47 5.30 -9.66
N VAL A 115 1.19 5.29 -10.00
CA VAL A 115 0.72 4.81 -11.31
C VAL A 115 0.25 6.00 -12.13
N PRO A 116 0.95 6.35 -13.23
CA PRO A 116 0.50 7.41 -14.11
C PRO A 116 -0.75 6.98 -14.90
N ASP A 117 -1.52 7.96 -15.36
CA ASP A 117 -2.72 7.79 -16.18
C ASP A 117 -3.84 6.95 -15.53
N LYS A 118 -3.81 6.82 -14.20
CA LYS A 118 -4.85 6.22 -13.35
C LYS A 118 -5.39 7.27 -12.39
N SER A 119 -6.67 7.22 -12.06
CA SER A 119 -7.30 8.22 -11.16
C SER A 119 -7.83 7.62 -9.87
N THR A 120 -7.93 6.29 -9.77
CA THR A 120 -8.53 5.64 -8.61
C THR A 120 -7.75 4.41 -8.16
N LYS A 121 -7.78 4.16 -6.85
CA LYS A 121 -7.30 2.93 -6.22
C LYS A 121 -8.43 2.26 -5.46
N LEU A 122 -8.37 0.95 -5.38
CA LEU A 122 -9.31 0.12 -4.64
C LEU A 122 -8.55 -1.00 -3.93
N GLN A 123 -8.75 -1.13 -2.62
CA GLN A 123 -8.50 -2.38 -1.91
C GLN A 123 -9.77 -3.22 -1.96
N LEU A 124 -9.65 -4.45 -2.45
CA LEU A 124 -10.77 -5.38 -2.60
C LEU A 124 -10.56 -6.62 -1.72
N PRO A 125 -11.07 -6.62 -0.48
CA PRO A 125 -11.03 -7.79 0.39
C PRO A 125 -11.84 -8.96 -0.17
N GLY A 126 -11.38 -10.18 0.07
CA GLY A 126 -12.02 -11.43 -0.34
C GLY A 126 -11.83 -11.83 -1.80
N ARG A 127 -11.07 -11.06 -2.60
CA ARG A 127 -10.76 -11.40 -4.00
C ARG A 127 -9.27 -11.35 -4.26
N ILE A 128 -8.80 -12.27 -5.09
CA ILE A 128 -7.41 -12.33 -5.57
C ILE A 128 -7.26 -11.75 -6.99
N THR A 129 -8.36 -11.31 -7.58
CA THR A 129 -8.43 -10.71 -8.92
C THR A 129 -9.25 -9.43 -8.88
N CYS A 130 -8.74 -8.40 -9.55
CA CYS A 130 -9.45 -7.14 -9.72
C CYS A 130 -10.70 -7.29 -10.62
N PRO A 131 -11.69 -6.39 -10.51
CA PRO A 131 -12.84 -6.37 -11.41
C PRO A 131 -12.43 -6.07 -12.85
N ASP A 132 -13.31 -6.38 -13.80
CA ASP A 132 -13.06 -6.06 -15.21
C ASP A 132 -12.76 -4.57 -15.41
N SER A 133 -11.85 -4.27 -16.35
CA SER A 133 -11.34 -2.91 -16.63
C SER A 133 -10.51 -2.26 -15.51
N TRP A 134 -10.22 -2.96 -14.41
CA TRP A 134 -9.23 -2.53 -13.42
C TRP A 134 -7.89 -3.21 -13.65
N THR A 135 -6.81 -2.49 -13.35
CA THR A 135 -5.45 -3.03 -13.38
C THR A 135 -5.13 -3.61 -12.01
N GLN A 136 -4.67 -4.86 -11.97
CA GLN A 136 -4.19 -5.48 -10.74
C GLN A 136 -2.76 -5.05 -10.45
N GLU A 137 -2.55 -4.42 -9.29
CA GLU A 137 -1.22 -4.01 -8.86
C GLU A 137 -0.53 -5.08 -8.02
N TYR A 138 -1.26 -5.66 -7.07
CA TYR A 138 -0.85 -6.88 -6.37
C TYR A 138 -2.05 -7.55 -5.69
N ARG A 139 -1.81 -8.76 -5.19
CA ARG A 139 -2.76 -9.51 -4.36
C ARG A 139 -2.04 -10.06 -3.14
N GLY A 140 -2.83 -10.47 -2.15
CA GLY A 140 -2.30 -10.80 -0.86
C GLY A 140 -3.34 -11.31 0.12
N TYR A 141 -3.01 -11.16 1.40
CA TYR A 141 -3.88 -11.46 2.52
C TYR A 141 -4.29 -10.20 3.25
N LEU A 142 -5.55 -10.14 3.65
CA LEU A 142 -6.05 -9.09 4.51
C LEU A 142 -5.50 -9.36 5.92
N MET A 143 -4.78 -8.39 6.45
CA MET A 143 -4.18 -8.48 7.79
C MET A 143 -4.54 -7.26 8.62
N ALA A 144 -4.57 -7.45 9.95
CA ALA A 144 -4.82 -6.42 10.94
C ALA A 144 -4.27 -6.86 12.31
N GLU A 145 -4.53 -6.08 13.35
CA GLU A 145 -4.14 -6.38 14.72
C GLU A 145 -4.90 -7.60 15.29
N ASN A 146 -4.33 -8.23 16.32
CA ASN A 146 -4.98 -9.32 17.04
C ASN A 146 -6.26 -8.84 17.74
N ARG A 147 -7.33 -9.61 17.61
CA ARG A 147 -8.61 -9.36 18.31
C ARG A 147 -8.52 -9.29 19.84
N GLY A 148 -7.47 -9.86 20.44
CA GLY A 148 -7.23 -9.89 21.89
C GLY A 148 -6.35 -8.75 22.40
N HIS A 149 -5.76 -7.95 21.52
CA HIS A 149 -4.93 -6.81 21.89
C HIS A 149 -5.78 -5.56 22.11
N ARG A 150 -5.20 -4.61 22.87
CA ARG A 150 -5.90 -3.38 23.27
C ARG A 150 -6.00 -2.36 22.14
N ARG A 151 -5.09 -2.46 21.18
CA ARG A 151 -4.99 -1.60 20.01
C ARG A 151 -5.78 -2.19 18.83
N ASN A 152 -6.28 -1.32 17.96
CA ASN A 152 -6.80 -1.69 16.65
C ASN A 152 -5.88 -1.19 15.53
N GLN A 153 -5.86 -1.93 14.43
CA GLN A 153 -5.26 -1.53 13.16
C GLN A 153 -6.32 -1.55 12.06
N VAL A 154 -6.18 -0.69 11.04
CA VAL A 154 -6.96 -0.83 9.80
C VAL A 154 -6.62 -2.14 9.09
N PHE A 155 -7.61 -2.66 8.36
CA PHE A 155 -7.42 -3.83 7.51
C PHE A 155 -6.61 -3.46 6.28
N GLU A 156 -5.42 -4.02 6.15
CA GLU A 156 -4.50 -3.74 5.05
C GLU A 156 -4.24 -5.00 4.23
N CYS A 157 -4.08 -4.81 2.92
CA CYS A 157 -3.70 -5.88 2.01
C CYS A 157 -2.19 -6.08 2.02
N ILE A 158 -1.73 -7.22 2.51
CA ILE A 158 -0.30 -7.55 2.59
C ILE A 158 0.05 -8.51 1.47
N ASP A 159 1.06 -8.17 0.65
CA ASP A 159 1.46 -8.93 -0.53
C ASP A 159 1.69 -10.42 -0.25
N GLU A 160 1.19 -11.29 -1.13
CA GLU A 160 1.28 -12.75 -0.97
C GLU A 160 2.72 -13.27 -0.88
N ALA A 161 3.67 -12.56 -1.48
CA ALA A 161 5.10 -12.85 -1.46
C ALA A 161 5.84 -11.89 -0.52
N GLY A 162 5.34 -11.75 0.72
CA GLY A 162 5.88 -10.87 1.76
C GLY A 162 7.38 -11.02 1.97
N GLU A 163 8.13 -9.98 1.62
CA GLU A 163 9.54 -9.78 1.93
C GLU A 163 9.75 -9.56 3.42
N LYS A 164 11.00 -9.74 3.86
CA LYS A 164 11.42 -9.59 5.25
C LYS A 164 12.53 -8.56 5.32
N ILE A 165 12.52 -7.73 6.35
CA ILE A 165 13.64 -6.82 6.58
C ILE A 165 14.84 -7.62 7.12
N PRO A 166 16.02 -7.60 6.47
CA PRO A 166 17.19 -8.35 6.93
C PRO A 166 17.57 -8.01 8.37
N GLY A 167 17.92 -9.03 9.17
CA GLY A 167 18.32 -8.86 10.57
C GLY A 167 17.17 -8.54 11.55
N SER A 168 15.91 -8.55 11.10
CA SER A 168 14.75 -8.27 11.96
C SER A 168 14.07 -9.50 12.56
N ASN A 169 14.64 -10.71 12.41
CA ASN A 169 14.05 -11.95 12.94
C ASN A 169 14.10 -11.99 14.47
N ARG A 170 13.14 -11.36 15.11
CA ARG A 170 13.02 -11.29 16.56
C ARG A 170 11.61 -10.83 16.88
N ASP A 171 11.00 -11.48 17.87
CA ASP A 171 9.75 -10.99 18.45
C ASP A 171 10.00 -9.66 19.16
N THR A 172 9.63 -8.57 18.51
CA THR A 172 9.76 -7.20 19.02
C THR A 172 8.44 -6.66 19.55
N ASN A 173 7.33 -7.38 19.39
CA ASN A 173 6.00 -6.97 19.84
C ASN A 173 5.66 -5.52 19.42
N GLY A 174 5.99 -5.16 18.17
CA GLY A 174 5.73 -3.83 17.60
C GLY A 174 4.28 -3.62 17.14
N ALA A 175 4.12 -3.12 15.92
CA ALA A 175 2.81 -2.98 15.27
C ALA A 175 2.43 -4.29 14.55
N LEU A 176 1.77 -5.20 15.26
CA LEU A 176 1.64 -6.59 14.83
C LEU A 176 0.57 -6.80 13.74
N LEU A 177 0.87 -7.67 12.77
CA LEU A 177 -0.03 -8.02 11.67
C LEU A 177 -0.39 -9.51 11.71
N TYR A 178 -1.67 -9.79 11.95
CA TYR A 178 -2.29 -11.10 11.99
C TYR A 178 -3.21 -11.30 10.78
N PHE A 179 -3.31 -12.54 10.32
CA PHE A 179 -4.29 -12.92 9.30
C PHE A 179 -5.72 -12.69 9.79
N VAL A 180 -6.57 -12.19 8.91
CA VAL A 180 -8.00 -12.00 9.19
C VAL A 180 -8.77 -13.23 8.71
N MET A 181 -9.59 -13.82 9.59
CA MET A 181 -10.53 -14.89 9.23
C MET A 181 -11.97 -14.36 9.24
N PRO A 182 -12.85 -14.87 8.37
CA PRO A 182 -14.26 -14.50 8.41
C PRO A 182 -14.96 -15.12 9.62
N LYS A 183 -15.88 -14.38 10.23
CA LYS A 183 -16.74 -14.89 11.30
C LYS A 183 -18.14 -15.20 10.76
N CYS A 184 -18.35 -16.48 10.44
CA CYS A 184 -19.50 -16.97 9.68
C CYS A 184 -20.86 -16.90 10.40
N ASP A 185 -20.84 -16.87 11.73
CA ASP A 185 -22.05 -16.85 12.58
C ASP A 185 -22.49 -15.43 12.97
N ARG A 186 -21.83 -14.39 12.43
CA ARG A 186 -22.04 -12.98 12.83
C ARG A 186 -22.24 -12.03 11.66
N GLY A 187 -22.92 -12.49 10.61
CA GLY A 187 -23.33 -11.67 9.47
C GLY A 187 -22.51 -11.86 8.19
N ILE A 188 -21.51 -12.76 8.19
CA ILE A 188 -20.84 -13.21 6.95
C ILE A 188 -21.39 -14.59 6.58
N PRO A 189 -22.08 -14.76 5.43
CA PRO A 189 -22.50 -16.08 4.98
C PRO A 189 -21.27 -16.87 4.51
N CYS A 190 -20.99 -17.98 5.18
CA CYS A 190 -19.89 -18.86 4.78
C CYS A 190 -20.41 -20.08 4.03
N ASP A 191 -19.73 -20.37 2.94
CA ASP A 191 -19.98 -21.49 2.04
C ASP A 191 -18.63 -21.95 1.50
N PRO A 192 -18.41 -23.25 1.24
CA PRO A 192 -17.18 -23.73 0.61
C PRO A 192 -16.80 -23.02 -0.70
N LYS A 193 -17.77 -22.42 -1.41
CA LYS A 193 -17.59 -21.64 -2.64
C LYS A 193 -17.38 -20.12 -2.39
N CYS A 194 -17.44 -19.66 -1.14
CA CYS A 194 -17.28 -18.27 -0.73
C CYS A 194 -16.34 -18.16 0.50
N TYR A 195 -16.74 -17.46 1.57
CA TYR A 195 -15.97 -17.36 2.79
C TYR A 195 -15.96 -18.68 3.57
N ASN A 196 -14.81 -19.05 4.13
CA ASN A 196 -14.64 -20.22 4.95
C ASN A 196 -14.06 -19.82 6.32
N ALA A 197 -14.71 -20.26 7.41
CA ALA A 197 -14.37 -19.90 8.79
C ALA A 197 -12.90 -20.14 9.17
N ASN A 198 -12.24 -21.08 8.50
CA ASN A 198 -10.88 -21.54 8.83
C ASN A 198 -9.83 -21.07 7.82
N ILE A 199 -10.19 -20.19 6.89
CA ILE A 199 -9.31 -19.71 5.82
C ILE A 199 -9.15 -18.19 5.96
N ALA A 200 -7.90 -17.73 5.86
CA ALA A 200 -7.59 -16.31 5.88
C ALA A 200 -8.21 -15.59 4.67
N ILE A 201 -8.75 -14.39 4.90
CA ILE A 201 -9.32 -13.53 3.86
C ILE A 201 -8.18 -13.01 2.98
N THR A 202 -8.29 -13.23 1.68
CA THR A 202 -7.37 -12.65 0.68
C THR A 202 -7.76 -11.21 0.33
N CYS A 203 -6.95 -10.54 -0.48
CA CYS A 203 -7.25 -9.21 -0.99
C CYS A 203 -6.50 -8.94 -2.29
N SER A 204 -6.95 -7.92 -3.02
CA SER A 204 -6.24 -7.36 -4.17
C SER A 204 -6.25 -5.85 -4.14
N ILE A 205 -5.14 -5.22 -4.54
CA ILE A 205 -5.07 -3.79 -4.80
C ILE A 205 -5.17 -3.55 -6.30
N CYS A 206 -6.10 -2.67 -6.67
CA CYS A 206 -6.50 -2.40 -8.03
C CYS A 206 -6.42 -0.91 -8.33
N THR A 207 -6.07 -0.53 -9.56
CA THR A 207 -6.14 0.85 -10.04
C THR A 207 -6.95 0.97 -11.33
N ARG A 208 -7.51 2.17 -11.57
CA ARG A 208 -8.23 2.49 -12.79
C ARG A 208 -8.05 3.95 -13.17
#